data_AF-A0A847Z5N9-F1
#
_entry.id   AF-A0A847Z5N9-F1
#
_cell.length_a   1.000
_cell.length_b   1.000
_cell.length_c   1.000
_cell.angle_alpha   90.00
_cell.angle_beta   90.00
_cell.angle_gamma   90.00
#
_symmetry.space_group_name_H-M   'P 1'
#
loop_
_entity.id
_entity.type
_entity.pdbx_description
1 polymer ?
#
loop_
_entity_poly.entity_id
_entity_poly.type
_entity_poly.pdbx_seq_one_letter_code
_entity_poly.pdbx_strand_id
1 'polypeptide(L)'
;MREKEYNRAAAVDYAKTWALARNPRYFDFDPYGGDCTNFASQCVYAGSGVMNYSYVTGWYLNSSYDRSPSWTSVMLFHNFLVNNQGVGPYGAPSNKASMQLGDLIQLGDATG
;
A
#
# COMPACT_ATOMS: atom_id res chain seq x y z
N MET A 1 12.58 -6.64 -17.28
CA MET A 1 12.18 -6.74 -15.86
C MET A 1 11.31 -7.97 -15.72
N ARG A 2 11.45 -8.78 -14.66
CA ARG A 2 10.61 -9.98 -14.48
C ARG A 2 9.41 -9.59 -13.62
N GLU A 3 8.22 -9.77 -14.17
CA GLU A 3 6.99 -9.60 -13.41
C GLU A 3 6.76 -10.80 -12.49
N LYS A 4 6.27 -10.54 -11.28
CA LYS A 4 5.91 -11.55 -10.29
C LYS A 4 4.44 -11.36 -9.94
N GLU A 5 3.72 -12.47 -9.86
CA GLU A 5 2.32 -12.48 -9.44
C GLU A 5 2.16 -11.94 -8.01
N TYR A 6 1.17 -11.06 -7.83
CA TYR A 6 0.82 -10.51 -6.52
C TYR A 6 0.12 -11.58 -5.67
N ASN A 7 0.68 -11.87 -4.48
CA ASN A 7 0.10 -12.87 -3.58
C ASN A 7 -1.09 -12.27 -2.81
N ARG A 8 -2.28 -12.34 -3.43
CA ARG A 8 -3.54 -11.86 -2.86
C ARG A 8 -3.86 -12.49 -1.50
N ALA A 9 -3.60 -13.79 -1.35
CA ALA A 9 -3.88 -14.51 -0.11
C ALA A 9 -3.05 -13.95 1.05
N ALA A 10 -1.75 -13.69 0.83
CA ALA A 10 -0.89 -13.10 1.85
C ALA A 10 -1.33 -11.69 2.26
N ALA A 11 -1.77 -10.86 1.32
CA ALA A 11 -2.32 -9.54 1.63
C ALA A 11 -3.60 -9.62 2.49
N VAL A 12 -4.49 -10.57 2.16
CA VAL A 12 -5.74 -10.81 2.90
C VAL A 12 -5.46 -11.35 4.30
N ASP A 13 -4.55 -12.31 4.43
CA ASP A 13 -4.20 -12.90 5.72
C ASP A 13 -3.52 -11.88 6.63
N TYR A 14 -2.67 -11.02 6.05
CA TYR A 14 -2.10 -9.89 6.77
C TYR A 14 -3.21 -8.96 7.29
N ALA A 15 -4.15 -8.58 6.41
CA ALA A 15 -5.26 -7.72 6.78
C ALA A 15 -6.10 -8.33 7.91
N LYS A 16 -6.46 -9.62 7.83
CA LYS A 16 -7.21 -10.32 8.88
C LYS A 16 -6.47 -10.34 10.22
N THR A 17 -5.15 -10.50 10.18
CA THR A 17 -4.32 -10.56 11.40
C THR A 17 -4.25 -9.21 12.10
N TRP A 18 -4.09 -8.12 11.33
CA TRP A 18 -3.75 -6.80 11.86
C TRP A 18 -4.87 -5.76 11.74
N ALA A 19 -6.05 -6.11 11.22
CA ALA A 19 -7.17 -5.16 11.10
C ALA A 19 -7.58 -4.52 12.44
N LEU A 20 -7.38 -5.23 13.56
CA LEU A 20 -7.78 -4.80 14.91
C LEU A 20 -6.59 -4.59 15.87
N ALA A 21 -5.35 -4.62 15.35
CA ALA A 21 -4.15 -4.50 16.16
C ALA A 21 -3.03 -3.78 15.37
N ARG A 22 -2.02 -3.25 16.06
CA ARG A 22 -0.87 -2.62 15.40
C ARG A 22 0.27 -3.61 15.28
N ASN A 23 0.82 -3.76 14.07
CA ASN A 23 1.99 -4.60 13.85
C ASN A 23 3.25 -3.87 14.34
N PRO A 24 3.95 -4.36 15.39
CA PRO A 24 5.09 -3.67 15.98
C PRO A 24 6.31 -3.56 15.04
N ARG A 25 6.28 -4.25 13.89
CA ARG A 25 7.32 -4.11 12.85
C ARG A 25 7.27 -2.78 12.11
N TYR A 26 6.15 -2.07 12.17
CA TYR A 26 5.93 -0.82 11.47
C TYR A 26 5.69 0.30 12.47
N PHE A 27 6.05 1.52 12.09
CA PHE A 27 5.75 2.69 12.89
C PHE A 27 4.23 2.93 12.94
N ASP A 28 3.74 3.28 14.13
CA ASP A 28 2.34 3.59 14.37
C ASP A 28 2.06 5.06 14.03
N PHE A 29 1.29 5.29 12.96
CA PHE A 29 0.92 6.63 12.51
C PHE A 29 -0.43 7.10 13.06
N ASP A 30 -1.11 6.31 13.90
CA ASP A 30 -2.43 6.63 14.44
C ASP A 30 -2.48 8.04 15.08
N PRO A 31 -1.47 8.48 15.87
CA PRO A 31 -1.47 9.81 16.47
C PRO A 31 -1.23 10.97 15.50
N TYR A 32 -0.76 10.70 14.29
CA TYR A 32 -0.28 11.71 13.33
C TYR A 32 -1.16 11.86 12.09
N GLY A 33 -2.14 10.96 11.93
CA GLY A 33 -2.86 10.77 10.67
C GLY A 33 -2.05 9.97 9.65
N GLY A 34 -2.74 9.17 8.85
CA GLY A 34 -2.13 8.35 7.79
C GLY A 34 -1.98 6.86 8.12
N ASP A 35 -2.44 6.40 9.29
CA ASP A 35 -2.33 4.98 9.63
C ASP A 35 -3.20 4.06 8.76
N CYS A 36 -4.29 4.59 8.19
CA CYS A 36 -5.09 3.85 7.21
C CYS A 36 -4.27 3.47 5.97
N THR A 37 -3.51 4.41 5.40
CA THR A 37 -2.63 4.15 4.25
C THR A 37 -1.42 3.33 4.67
N ASN A 38 -0.87 3.57 5.86
CA ASN A 38 0.21 2.75 6.41
C ASN A 38 -0.20 1.28 6.47
N PHE A 39 -1.37 0.98 7.04
CA PHE A 39 -1.93 -0.37 7.11
C PHE A 39 -2.17 -0.95 5.70
N ALA A 40 -2.79 -0.18 4.79
CA ALA A 40 -2.99 -0.62 3.42
C ALA A 40 -1.67 -0.94 2.70
N SER A 41 -0.64 -0.12 2.89
CA SER A 41 0.70 -0.35 2.36
C SER A 41 1.34 -1.62 2.93
N GLN A 42 1.14 -1.90 4.23
CA GLN A 42 1.61 -3.15 4.84
C GLN A 42 0.91 -4.38 4.24
N CYS A 43 -0.40 -4.31 4.00
CA CYS A 43 -1.15 -5.39 3.33
C CYS A 43 -0.61 -5.64 1.92
N VAL A 44 -0.39 -4.58 1.14
CA VAL A 44 0.20 -4.70 -0.21
C VAL A 44 1.61 -5.26 -0.14
N TYR A 45 2.42 -4.82 0.82
CA TYR A 45 3.78 -5.32 0.98
C TYR A 45 3.82 -6.81 1.36
N ALA A 46 2.87 -7.28 2.18
CA ALA A 46 2.73 -8.71 2.47
C ALA A 46 2.42 -9.53 1.20
N GLY A 47 1.66 -8.98 0.26
CA GLY A 47 1.35 -9.62 -1.02
C GLY A 47 2.43 -9.46 -2.10
N SER A 48 3.12 -8.33 -2.16
CA SER A 48 4.14 -8.04 -3.19
C SER A 48 5.53 -8.54 -2.79
N GLY A 49 5.87 -8.44 -1.50
CA GLY A 49 7.17 -8.77 -0.92
C GLY A 49 8.30 -7.83 -1.33
N VAL A 50 8.00 -6.70 -1.98
CA VAL A 50 9.01 -5.76 -2.47
C VAL A 50 8.52 -4.32 -2.36
N MET A 51 9.38 -3.46 -1.83
CA MET A 51 9.19 -1.99 -1.80
C MET A 51 9.91 -1.34 -2.98
N ASN A 52 9.51 -0.10 -3.30
CA ASN A 52 10.15 0.72 -4.32
C ASN A 52 10.94 1.86 -3.65
N TYR A 53 12.25 1.89 -3.80
CA TYR A 53 13.13 2.93 -3.23
C TYR A 53 13.53 4.02 -4.24
N SER A 54 12.77 4.18 -5.33
CA SER A 54 13.02 5.22 -6.32
C SER A 54 12.98 6.61 -5.67
N TYR A 55 13.92 7.45 -6.07
CA TYR A 55 13.98 8.83 -5.61
C TYR A 55 12.74 9.59 -6.07
N VAL A 56 12.10 10.36 -5.17
CA VAL A 56 10.86 11.13 -5.36
C VAL A 56 9.58 10.28 -5.52
N THR A 57 9.60 9.23 -6.34
CA THR A 57 8.39 8.47 -6.72
C THR A 57 8.29 7.07 -6.09
N GLY A 58 9.19 6.73 -5.16
CA GLY A 58 9.19 5.43 -4.49
C GLY A 58 7.95 5.20 -3.62
N TRP A 59 7.88 3.99 -3.06
CA TRP A 59 6.90 3.48 -2.09
C TRP A 59 7.63 2.56 -1.12
N TYR A 60 8.02 3.09 0.04
CA TYR A 60 8.78 2.35 1.05
C TYR A 60 8.61 2.96 2.46
N LEU A 61 8.89 2.13 3.47
CA LEU A 61 8.97 2.53 4.87
C LEU A 61 10.14 1.79 5.54
N ASN A 62 11.17 2.54 5.94
CA ASN A 62 12.26 2.04 6.80
C ASN A 62 12.08 2.54 8.24
N SER A 63 11.65 3.80 8.42
CA SER A 63 11.34 4.40 9.72
C SER A 63 10.36 5.57 9.60
N SER A 64 10.00 6.18 10.74
CA SER A 64 9.20 7.42 10.76
C SER A 64 9.88 8.64 10.14
N TYR A 65 11.17 8.60 9.85
CA TYR A 65 11.90 9.70 9.20
C TYR A 65 12.47 9.31 7.84
N ASP A 66 12.57 8.01 7.57
CA ASP A 66 13.05 7.44 6.31
C ASP A 66 11.93 6.62 5.66
N ARG A 67 11.05 7.33 4.95
CA ARG A 67 9.94 6.77 4.19
C ARG A 67 9.61 7.63 2.99
N SER A 68 8.97 7.02 1.99
CA SER A 68 8.32 7.80 0.95
C SER A 68 6.97 8.34 1.45
N PRO A 69 6.53 9.52 1.01
CA PRO A 69 5.20 10.04 1.32
C PRO A 69 4.06 9.12 0.82
N SER A 70 4.28 8.41 -0.28
CA SER A 70 3.33 7.44 -0.86
C SER A 70 3.05 6.22 0.02
N TRP A 71 3.87 5.92 1.03
CA TRP A 71 3.58 4.83 1.97
C TRP A 71 2.44 5.22 2.94
N THR A 72 2.31 6.50 3.28
CA THR A 72 1.38 6.99 4.32
C THR A 72 0.29 7.94 3.79
N SER A 73 0.40 8.45 2.56
CA SER A 73 -0.59 9.36 1.96
C SER A 73 -1.49 8.65 0.95
N VAL A 74 -2.81 8.77 1.13
CA VAL A 74 -3.84 8.13 0.27
C VAL A 74 -3.63 8.50 -1.21
N MET A 75 -3.55 9.80 -1.52
CA MET A 75 -3.41 10.28 -2.90
C MET A 75 -2.08 9.84 -3.53
N LEU A 76 -0.98 9.91 -2.78
CA LEU A 76 0.34 9.54 -3.33
C LEU A 76 0.50 8.03 -3.46
N PHE A 77 -0.15 7.25 -2.59
CA PHE A 77 -0.21 5.80 -2.72
C PHE A 77 -0.98 5.38 -3.97
N HIS A 78 -2.14 6.01 -4.21
CA HIS A 78 -2.90 5.83 -5.44
C HIS A 78 -2.04 6.10 -6.68
N ASN A 79 -1.44 7.30 -6.73
CA ASN A 79 -0.62 7.73 -7.84
C ASN A 79 0.58 6.82 -8.07
N PHE A 80 1.20 6.31 -7.00
CA PHE A 80 2.26 5.32 -7.11
C PHE A 80 1.74 4.04 -7.80
N LEU A 81 0.68 3.41 -7.27
CA LEU A 81 0.20 2.13 -7.79
C LEU A 81 -0.20 2.19 -9.27
N VAL A 82 -0.89 3.25 -9.69
CA VAL A 82 -1.41 3.35 -11.06
C VAL A 82 -0.37 3.81 -12.09
N ASN A 83 0.73 4.43 -11.64
CA ASN A 83 1.77 4.94 -12.53
C ASN A 83 3.12 4.22 -12.40
N ASN A 84 3.29 3.30 -11.45
CA ASN A 84 4.56 2.62 -11.24
C ASN A 84 4.88 1.68 -12.42
N GLN A 85 5.96 2.00 -13.13
CA GLN A 85 6.52 1.18 -14.22
C GLN A 85 7.83 0.48 -13.81
N GLY A 86 8.25 0.67 -12.55
CA GLY A 86 9.49 0.15 -12.00
C GLY A 86 9.29 -0.99 -11.01
N VAL A 87 10.30 -1.21 -10.18
CA VAL A 87 10.27 -2.22 -9.09
C VAL A 87 9.10 -1.92 -8.15
N GLY A 88 8.38 -2.94 -7.68
CA GLY A 88 7.29 -2.73 -6.72
C GLY A 88 5.93 -3.18 -7.24
N PRO A 89 4.90 -3.10 -6.40
CA PRO A 89 3.54 -3.36 -6.83
C PRO A 89 3.06 -2.26 -7.78
N TYR A 90 2.14 -2.62 -8.66
CA TYR A 90 1.41 -1.71 -9.51
C TYR A 90 -0.04 -2.23 -9.61
N GLY A 91 -0.96 -1.35 -10.00
CA GLY A 91 -2.38 -1.69 -10.10
C GLY A 91 -3.08 -0.80 -11.12
N ALA A 92 -4.32 -1.13 -11.42
CA ALA A 92 -5.16 -0.33 -12.31
C ALA A 92 -6.51 -0.06 -11.64
N PRO A 93 -7.14 1.09 -11.93
CA PRO A 93 -8.53 1.31 -11.55
C PRO A 93 -9.42 0.18 -12.05
N SER A 94 -10.31 -0.30 -11.19
CA SER A 94 -11.19 -1.43 -11.44
C SER A 94 -12.62 -1.06 -11.02
N ASN A 95 -13.61 -1.74 -11.58
CA ASN A 95 -15.00 -1.57 -11.15
C ASN A 95 -15.37 -2.62 -10.09
N LYS A 96 -16.48 -2.39 -9.38
CA LYS A 96 -16.94 -3.28 -8.31
C LYS A 96 -17.14 -4.74 -8.77
N ALA A 97 -17.53 -4.97 -10.02
CA ALA A 97 -17.81 -6.31 -10.53
C ALA A 97 -16.53 -7.12 -10.80
N SER A 98 -15.40 -6.45 -11.06
CA SER A 98 -14.10 -7.07 -11.32
C SER A 98 -13.18 -7.14 -10.09
N MET A 99 -13.64 -6.65 -8.94
CA MET A 99 -12.86 -6.66 -7.72
C MET A 99 -12.68 -8.07 -7.15
N GLN A 100 -11.49 -8.33 -6.62
CA GLN A 100 -11.12 -9.58 -5.97
C GLN A 100 -10.57 -9.32 -4.57
N LEU A 101 -10.57 -10.36 -3.73
CA LEU A 101 -9.90 -10.29 -2.44
C LEU A 101 -8.43 -9.90 -2.62
N GLY A 102 -7.96 -8.99 -1.76
CA GLY A 102 -6.62 -8.41 -1.84
C GLY A 102 -6.52 -7.14 -2.70
N ASP A 103 -7.59 -6.72 -3.39
CA ASP A 103 -7.66 -5.39 -3.99
C ASP A 103 -7.83 -4.30 -2.93
N LEU A 104 -7.40 -3.09 -3.26
CA LEU A 104 -7.55 -1.90 -2.44
C LEU A 104 -8.80 -1.10 -2.84
N ILE A 105 -9.45 -0.50 -1.84
CA ILE A 105 -10.49 0.50 -2.04
C ILE A 105 -9.99 1.80 -1.45
N GLN A 106 -10.00 2.87 -2.24
CA GLN A 106 -9.78 4.22 -1.78
C GLN A 106 -11.08 4.99 -1.95
N LEU A 107 -11.65 5.45 -0.83
CA LEU A 107 -12.85 6.25 -0.82
C LEU A 107 -12.43 7.72 -0.74
N GLY A 108 -12.94 8.50 -1.69
CA GLY A 108 -12.75 9.93 -1.77
C GLY A 108 -14.09 10.64 -1.80
N ASP A 109 -14.09 11.93 -1.48
CA ASP A 109 -15.25 12.79 -1.72
C ASP A 109 -15.19 13.42 -3.12
N ALA A 110 -16.10 14.35 -3.42
CA ALA A 110 -16.14 15.01 -4.73
C ALA A 110 -14.88 15.83 -5.06
N THR A 111 -14.00 16.07 -4.08
CA THR A 111 -12.76 16.84 -4.21
C THR A 111 -11.50 15.96 -4.26
N GLY A 112 -11.66 14.64 -4.07
CA GLY A 112 -10.55 13.67 -4.01
C GLY A 112 -10.34 13.18 -2.60
#